data_AF-A0A8S2XBR5-F1
#
_entry.id   AF-A0A8S2XBR5-F1
#
_cell.length_a   1.000
_cell.length_b   1.000
_cell.length_c   1.000
_cell.angle_alpha   90.00
_cell.angle_beta   90.00
_cell.angle_gamma   90.00
#
_symmetry.space_group_name_H-M   'P 1'
#
loop_
_entity.id
_entity.type
_entity.pdbx_description
1 polymer ?
#
loop_
_entity_poly.entity_id
_entity_poly.type
_entity_poly.pdbx_seq_one_letter_code
_entity_poly.pdbx_strand_id
1 'polypeptide(L)'
;MKFIYIFALLLVFLATFISAGRDFYKILNLPKSATLNQIKKAYRKLAKELHPDKNKDDPQAQERFQDLGAAYETLSDADKRKIYDKSGEEGLKQQGGGDSSHDPFS
;
A
#
# COMPACT_ATOMS: atom_id res chain seq x y z
N MET A 1 26.53 0.20 25.26
CA MET A 1 26.59 1.58 24.72
C MET A 1 26.64 1.65 23.20
N LYS A 2 27.54 0.93 22.47
CA LYS A 2 27.62 0.97 20.99
C LYS A 2 26.41 0.35 20.24
N PHE A 3 25.71 -0.63 20.81
CA PHE A 3 24.51 -1.25 20.23
C PHE A 3 23.28 -0.31 20.18
N ILE A 4 23.15 0.59 21.15
CA ILE A 4 22.10 1.61 21.19
C ILE A 4 22.25 2.57 20.01
N TYR A 5 23.48 2.95 19.66
CA TYR A 5 23.75 3.83 18.53
C TYR A 5 23.56 3.15 17.18
N ILE A 6 23.78 1.83 17.07
CA ILE A 6 23.49 1.06 15.84
C ILE A 6 21.98 0.93 15.61
N PHE A 7 21.21 0.69 16.68
CA PHE A 7 19.74 0.63 16.61
C PHE A 7 19.13 2.01 16.34
N ALA A 8 19.71 3.08 16.91
CA ALA A 8 19.33 4.46 16.63
C ALA A 8 19.69 4.89 15.19
N LEU A 9 20.84 4.45 14.64
CA LEU A 9 21.20 4.67 13.23
C LEU A 9 20.28 3.92 12.27
N LEU A 10 19.84 2.72 12.62
CA LEU A 10 18.84 1.94 11.85
C LEU A 10 17.46 2.59 11.86
N LEU A 11 17.06 3.19 12.99
CA LEU A 11 15.82 3.97 13.11
C LEU A 11 15.85 5.27 12.29
N VAL A 12 17.00 5.94 12.21
CA VAL A 12 17.16 7.15 11.37
C VAL A 12 17.23 6.79 9.88
N PHE A 13 17.76 5.62 9.51
CA PHE A 13 17.74 5.12 8.12
C PHE A 13 16.36 4.65 7.65
N LEU A 14 15.47 4.26 8.57
CA LEU A 14 14.05 4.01 8.32
C LEU A 14 13.24 5.31 8.15
N ALA A 15 13.67 6.41 8.76
CA ALA A 15 12.98 7.71 8.71
C ALA A 15 13.24 8.51 7.42
N THR A 16 14.16 8.06 6.56
CA THR A 16 14.47 8.72 5.27
C THR A 16 13.69 8.16 4.08
N PHE A 17 12.71 7.28 4.28
CA PHE A 17 11.76 6.94 3.20
C PHE A 17 10.75 8.09 3.04
N ILE A 18 11.26 9.11 2.38
CA ILE A 18 10.61 10.28 1.82
C ILE A 18 9.21 9.94 1.30
N SER A 19 8.23 10.71 1.76
CA SER A 19 6.88 10.81 1.21
C SER A 19 6.96 11.21 -0.28
N ALA A 20 6.97 10.20 -1.14
CA ALA A 20 6.56 10.31 -2.52
C ALA A 20 5.11 9.81 -2.57
N GLY A 21 4.23 10.49 -3.31
CA GLY A 21 2.81 10.16 -3.39
C GLY A 21 2.52 8.66 -3.57
N ARG A 22 1.31 8.22 -3.19
CA ARG A 22 0.94 6.81 -3.12
C ARG A 22 1.20 6.10 -4.45
N ASP A 23 2.19 5.20 -4.44
CA ASP A 23 2.49 4.34 -5.58
C ASP A 23 1.92 2.95 -5.31
N PHE A 24 0.74 2.68 -5.85
CA PHE A 24 0.01 1.43 -5.64
C PHE A 24 0.80 0.19 -6.08
N TYR A 25 1.70 0.32 -7.06
CA TYR A 25 2.57 -0.78 -7.47
C TYR A 25 3.63 -1.06 -6.42
N LYS A 26 4.22 -0.01 -5.82
CA LYS A 26 5.18 -0.17 -4.72
C LYS A 26 4.51 -0.70 -3.45
N ILE A 27 3.29 -0.27 -3.15
CA ILE A 27 2.51 -0.79 -2.00
C ILE A 27 2.30 -2.30 -2.13
N LEU A 28 1.98 -2.79 -3.33
CA LEU A 28 1.87 -4.23 -3.60
C LEU A 28 3.22 -4.94 -3.81
N ASN A 29 4.33 -4.20 -3.81
CA ASN A 29 5.67 -4.68 -4.16
C ASN A 29 5.71 -5.39 -5.51
N LEU A 30 5.10 -4.77 -6.52
CA LEU A 30 4.98 -5.27 -7.88
C LEU A 30 5.48 -4.25 -8.91
N PRO A 31 5.97 -4.70 -10.08
CA PRO A 31 6.22 -3.80 -11.19
C PRO A 31 4.92 -3.36 -11.87
N LYS A 32 4.95 -2.23 -12.59
CA LYS A 32 3.81 -1.75 -13.40
C LYS A 32 3.32 -2.75 -14.46
N SER A 33 4.20 -3.66 -14.89
CA SER A 33 3.88 -4.76 -15.82
C SER A 33 3.15 -5.94 -15.17
N ALA A 34 2.86 -5.89 -13.86
CA ALA A 34 2.23 -6.99 -13.16
C ALA A 34 0.83 -7.32 -13.71
N THR A 35 0.57 -8.61 -13.81
CA THR A 35 -0.72 -9.18 -14.20
C THR A 35 -1.73 -9.11 -13.05
N LEU A 36 -3.03 -9.18 -13.38
CA LEU A 36 -4.10 -9.20 -12.38
C LEU A 36 -3.94 -10.34 -11.35
N ASN A 37 -3.45 -11.50 -11.80
CA ASN A 37 -3.20 -12.64 -10.92
C ASN A 37 -2.07 -12.36 -9.92
N GLN A 38 -1.00 -11.66 -10.35
CA GLN A 38 0.08 -11.24 -9.46
C GLN A 38 -0.40 -10.22 -8.44
N ILE A 39 -1.22 -9.25 -8.87
CA ILE A 39 -1.86 -8.24 -7.99
C ILE A 39 -2.70 -8.92 -6.91
N LYS A 40 -3.60 -9.84 -7.30
CA LYS A 40 -4.42 -10.62 -6.35
C LYS A 40 -3.57 -11.44 -5.37
N LYS A 41 -2.51 -12.08 -5.86
CA LYS A 41 -1.62 -12.91 -5.04
C LYS A 41 -0.82 -12.05 -4.04
N ALA A 42 -0.28 -10.93 -4.49
CA ALA A 42 0.48 -10.00 -3.65
C ALA A 42 -0.41 -9.41 -2.55
N TYR A 43 -1.61 -8.93 -2.92
CA TYR A 43 -2.57 -8.40 -1.96
C TYR A 43 -2.89 -9.41 -0.85
N ARG A 44 -3.27 -10.64 -1.20
CA ARG A 44 -3.59 -11.69 -0.21
C ARG A 44 -2.43 -12.01 0.73
N LYS A 45 -1.20 -11.96 0.23
CA LYS A 45 0.00 -12.18 1.05
C LYS A 45 0.19 -11.01 2.02
N LEU A 46 0.22 -9.79 1.50
CA LEU A 46 0.45 -8.58 2.28
C LEU A 46 -0.68 -8.32 3.28
N ALA A 47 -1.93 -8.59 2.94
CA ALA A 47 -3.07 -8.40 3.85
C ALA A 47 -2.92 -9.25 5.12
N LYS A 48 -2.39 -10.48 5.01
CA LYS A 48 -2.11 -11.35 6.17
C LYS A 48 -0.90 -10.91 6.99
N GLU A 49 0.06 -10.25 6.35
CA GLU A 49 1.28 -9.76 6.98
C GLU A 49 1.02 -8.42 7.72
N LEU A 50 0.27 -7.52 7.08
CA LEU A 50 -0.03 -6.17 7.53
C LEU A 50 -1.35 -6.04 8.31
N HIS A 51 -2.10 -7.14 8.51
CA HIS A 51 -3.38 -7.10 9.22
C HIS A 51 -3.25 -6.39 10.59
N PRO A 52 -4.14 -5.44 10.93
CA PRO A 52 -4.03 -4.65 12.17
C PRO A 52 -4.11 -5.53 13.42
N ASP A 53 -4.83 -6.65 13.39
CA ASP A 53 -4.89 -7.59 14.52
C ASP A 53 -3.52 -8.20 14.89
N LYS A 54 -2.62 -8.34 13.92
CA LYS A 54 -1.26 -8.86 14.14
C LYS A 54 -0.23 -7.76 14.42
N ASN A 55 -0.58 -6.50 14.12
CA ASN A 55 0.32 -5.35 14.20
C ASN A 55 -0.28 -4.27 15.12
N LYS A 56 -0.86 -4.67 16.26
CA LYS A 56 -1.55 -3.77 17.21
C LYS A 56 -0.64 -2.70 17.81
N ASP A 57 0.66 -2.97 17.88
CA ASP A 57 1.66 -2.07 18.42
C ASP A 57 2.18 -1.05 17.39
N ASP A 58 1.83 -1.21 16.10
CA ASP A 58 2.19 -0.28 15.04
C ASP A 58 1.00 0.68 14.76
N PRO A 59 1.10 1.96 15.15
CA PRO A 59 0.03 2.93 14.92
C PRO A 59 -0.22 3.19 13.43
N GLN A 60 0.72 2.85 12.54
CA GLN A 60 0.58 2.97 11.09
C GLN A 60 0.01 1.69 10.44
N ALA A 61 -0.24 0.62 11.19
CA ALA A 61 -0.78 -0.62 10.63
C ALA A 61 -2.11 -0.38 9.89
N GLN A 62 -2.98 0.46 10.46
CA GLN A 62 -4.26 0.80 9.85
C GLN A 62 -4.09 1.57 8.54
N GLU A 63 -3.21 2.58 8.53
CA GLU A 63 -2.92 3.39 7.34
C GLU A 63 -2.33 2.54 6.22
N ARG A 64 -1.34 1.69 6.54
CA ARG A 64 -0.75 0.76 5.56
C ARG A 64 -1.75 -0.24 5.02
N PHE A 65 -2.68 -0.70 5.85
CA PHE A 65 -3.73 -1.62 5.42
C PHE A 65 -4.75 -0.92 4.51
N GLN A 66 -5.11 0.34 4.81
CA GLN A 66 -5.94 1.17 3.94
C GLN A 66 -5.28 1.42 2.58
N ASP A 67 -4.00 1.77 2.57
CA ASP A 67 -3.23 1.95 1.34
C ASP A 67 -3.14 0.66 0.52
N LEU A 68 -2.97 -0.50 1.18
CA LEU A 68 -3.00 -1.80 0.54
C LEU A 68 -4.36 -2.09 -0.12
N GLY A 69 -5.45 -1.75 0.56
CA GLY A 69 -6.82 -1.84 0.04
C GLY A 69 -7.01 -0.97 -1.19
N ALA A 70 -6.67 0.32 -1.10
CA ALA A 70 -6.79 1.27 -2.20
C ALA A 70 -5.96 0.86 -3.43
N ALA A 71 -4.75 0.35 -3.20
CA ALA A 71 -3.89 -0.17 -4.26
C ALA A 71 -4.53 -1.37 -4.98
N TYR A 72 -5.11 -2.31 -4.25
CA TYR A 72 -5.78 -3.45 -4.84
C TYR A 72 -7.06 -3.08 -5.57
N GLU A 73 -7.90 -2.24 -4.98
CA GLU A 73 -9.15 -1.79 -5.60
C GLU A 73 -8.87 -1.11 -6.95
N THR A 74 -7.85 -0.26 -6.99
CA THR A 74 -7.45 0.46 -8.20
C THR A 74 -6.83 -0.48 -9.24
N LEU A 75 -5.86 -1.31 -8.83
CA LEU A 75 -5.05 -2.09 -9.79
C LEU A 75 -5.74 -3.37 -10.24
N SER A 76 -6.74 -3.86 -9.49
CA SER A 76 -7.50 -5.05 -9.85
C SER A 76 -8.62 -4.78 -10.86
N ASP A 77 -9.10 -3.54 -10.93
CA ASP A 77 -10.08 -3.09 -11.92
C ASP A 77 -9.35 -2.51 -13.14
N ALA A 78 -9.67 -3.00 -14.34
CA ALA A 78 -8.97 -2.63 -15.56
C ALA A 78 -9.19 -1.16 -15.95
N ASP A 79 -10.38 -0.60 -15.68
CA ASP A 79 -10.72 0.78 -15.98
C ASP A 79 -10.07 1.73 -14.97
N LYS A 80 -10.16 1.42 -13.66
CA LYS A 80 -9.47 2.20 -12.62
C LYS A 80 -7.95 2.18 -12.79
N ARG A 81 -7.36 1.01 -13.10
CA ARG A 81 -5.94 0.88 -13.39
C ARG A 81 -5.54 1.73 -14.58
N LYS A 82 -6.33 1.75 -15.65
CA LYS A 82 -6.05 2.56 -16.84
C LYS A 82 -6.09 4.06 -16.53
N ILE A 83 -7.01 4.51 -15.68
CA ILE A 83 -7.10 5.90 -15.23
C ILE A 83 -5.87 6.24 -14.38
N TYR A 84 -5.53 5.38 -13.42
CA TYR A 84 -4.36 5.52 -12.57
C TYR A 84 -3.04 5.54 -13.36
N ASP A 85 -2.88 4.65 -14.32
CA ASP A 85 -1.68 4.58 -15.17
C ASP A 85 -1.52 5.84 -16.05
N LYS A 86 -2.62 6.52 -16.39
CA LYS A 86 -2.61 7.74 -17.21
C LYS A 86 -2.46 9.03 -16.41
N SER A 87 -3.13 9.12 -15.26
CA SER A 87 -3.36 10.39 -14.54
C SER A 87 -3.00 10.31 -13.05
N GLY A 88 -2.46 9.19 -12.60
CA GLY A 88 -2.15 8.95 -11.18
C GLY A 88 -3.39 8.95 -10.28
N GLU A 89 -3.18 9.19 -8.99
CA GLU A 89 -4.24 9.26 -7.99
C GLU A 89 -5.23 10.41 -8.26
N GLU A 90 -4.74 11.53 -8.81
CA GLU A 90 -5.56 12.71 -9.08
C GLU A 90 -6.70 12.42 -10.08
N GLY A 91 -6.44 11.56 -11.07
CA GLY A 91 -7.46 11.13 -12.02
C GLY A 91 -8.57 10.26 -11.41
N LEU A 92 -8.28 9.52 -10.34
CA LEU A 92 -9.28 8.70 -9.65
C LEU A 92 -10.22 9.56 -8.81
N LYS A 93 -9.72 10.64 -8.20
CA LYS A 93 -10.51 11.57 -7.38
C LYS A 93 -11.58 12.32 -8.19
N GLN A 94 -11.34 12.53 -9.48
CA GLN A 94 -12.24 13.31 -10.33
C GLN A 94 -13.44 12.50 -10.86
N GLN A 95 -13.43 11.16 -10.77
CA GLN A 95 -14.42 10.30 -11.43
C GLN A 95 -15.40 9.57 -10.50
N GLY A 96 -15.19 9.57 -9.18
CA GLY A 96 -16.21 9.05 -8.27
C GLY A 96 -15.70 8.61 -6.90
N GLY A 97 -16.09 9.39 -5.90
CA GLY A 97 -16.57 8.96 -4.59
C GLY A 97 -15.99 7.70 -3.94
N GLY A 98 -15.28 7.94 -2.84
CA GLY A 98 -15.40 7.12 -1.64
C GLY A 98 -14.15 6.34 -1.29
N ASP A 99 -13.53 6.73 -0.18
CA ASP A 99 -12.78 5.84 0.69
C ASP A 99 -13.65 4.62 1.06
N SER A 100 -13.74 3.63 0.18
CA SER A 100 -14.28 2.32 0.50
C SER A 100 -13.25 1.59 1.34
N SER A 101 -13.27 1.87 2.64
CA SER A 101 -12.68 1.02 3.68
C SER A 101 -13.45 -0.30 3.71
N HIS A 102 -13.34 -1.09 2.65
CA HIS A 102 -13.95 -2.40 2.50
C HIS A 102 -12.82 -3.41 2.45
N ASP A 103 -12.62 -4.15 3.54
CA ASP A 103 -11.77 -5.33 3.53
C ASP A 103 -12.52 -6.42 2.74
N PRO A 104 -12.06 -6.81 1.53
CA PRO A 104 -12.75 -7.78 0.70
C PRO A 104 -12.59 -9.24 1.20
N PHE A 105 -11.95 -9.43 2.36
CA PHE A 105 -11.71 -10.73 2.98
C PHE A 105 -12.24 -10.83 4.42
N SER A 106 -12.96 -9.80 4.91
CA SER A 106 -13.67 -9.85 6.19
C SER A 106 -15.03 -10.53 6.10
#